data_AF-A0AAN5PML6-F1
#
_entry.id   AF-A0AAN5PML6-F1
#
_cell.length_a   1.000
_cell.length_b   1.000
_cell.length_c   1.000
_cell.angle_alpha   90.00
_cell.angle_beta   90.00
_cell.angle_gamma   90.00
#
_symmetry.space_group_name_H-M   'P 1'
#
loop_
_entity.id
_entity.type
_entity.pdbx_description
1 polymer ?
#
loop_
_entity_poly.entity_id
_entity_poly.type
_entity_poly.pdbx_seq_one_letter_code
_entity_poly.pdbx_strand_id
1 'polypeptide(L)'
;LSRDLTHNTLKQYTGQKETLFGSKQQLRKEVIDILKMARDYPIVLTSGLASREEVYRLIDACNQYNVPSLLLSQPSNPLTGLKFTELNELIKNEWLWVEQTALTFILEHQDKQDFSQVLTHIPRVIYSSDLGQTSQMDIPEWLHFSKRIFHELDLSEKRKEELILSNAIALLNL
;
A
#
# COMPACT_ATOMS: atom_id res chain seq x y z
N LEU A 1 -24.18 5.35 2.80
CA LEU A 1 -24.24 5.54 4.27
C LEU A 1 -23.96 7.01 4.58
N SER A 2 -24.98 7.82 4.85
CA SER A 2 -24.77 9.15 5.45
C SER A 2 -24.56 8.93 6.95
N ARG A 3 -23.34 9.15 7.43
CA ARG A 3 -23.06 9.16 8.87
C ARG A 3 -23.43 10.55 9.39
N ASP A 4 -24.32 10.62 10.37
CA ASP A 4 -24.63 11.87 11.06
C ASP A 4 -23.55 12.17 12.09
N LEU A 5 -23.03 13.41 12.07
CA LEU A 5 -22.02 13.87 13.01
C LEU A 5 -22.68 14.20 14.35
N THR A 6 -22.21 13.58 15.43
CA THR A 6 -22.66 13.88 16.80
C THR A 6 -22.10 15.21 17.32
N HIS A 7 -21.04 15.74 16.71
CA HIS A 7 -20.43 17.02 17.08
C HIS A 7 -20.40 17.98 15.89
N ASN A 8 -21.27 18.99 15.91
CA ASN A 8 -21.38 20.00 14.84
C ASN A 8 -20.06 20.75 14.57
N THR A 9 -19.18 20.90 15.57
CA THR A 9 -17.87 21.54 15.42
C THR A 9 -16.91 20.76 14.50
N LEU A 10 -17.11 19.46 14.34
CA LEU A 10 -16.30 18.60 13.46
C LEU A 10 -16.77 18.63 12.00
N LYS A 11 -17.94 19.24 11.72
CA LYS A 11 -18.52 19.32 10.39
C LYS A 11 -17.61 20.05 9.39
N GLN A 12 -16.86 21.05 9.86
CA GLN A 12 -15.90 21.78 9.03
C GLN A 12 -14.69 20.93 8.61
N TYR A 13 -14.32 19.90 9.38
CA TYR A 13 -13.17 19.03 9.11
C TYR A 13 -13.58 17.72 8.40
N THR A 14 -14.86 17.37 8.41
CA THR A 14 -15.35 16.11 7.84
C THR A 14 -15.47 16.22 6.32
N GLY A 15 -14.94 15.24 5.58
CA GLY A 15 -15.00 15.20 4.13
C GLY A 15 -14.08 16.21 3.43
N GLN A 16 -13.22 16.90 4.19
CA GLN A 16 -12.14 17.67 3.59
C GLN A 16 -11.16 16.70 2.92
N LYS A 17 -10.67 17.09 1.74
CA LYS A 17 -9.58 16.36 1.08
C LYS A 17 -8.30 16.63 1.87
N GLU A 18 -7.84 15.64 2.61
CA GLU A 18 -6.52 15.68 3.21
C GLU A 18 -5.48 15.46 2.12
N THR A 19 -4.37 16.18 2.22
CA THR A 19 -3.24 16.06 1.29
C THR A 19 -1.95 16.39 2.02
N LEU A 20 -0.86 15.73 1.59
CA LEU A 20 0.48 15.98 2.13
C LEU A 20 1.03 17.35 1.73
N PHE A 21 0.36 18.04 0.82
CA PHE A 21 0.82 19.28 0.21
C PHE A 21 0.17 20.52 0.85
N GLY A 22 0.96 21.58 0.98
CA GLY A 22 0.51 22.90 1.38
C GLY A 22 0.04 23.73 0.17
N SER A 23 -0.30 25.01 0.42
CA SER A 23 -0.85 25.93 -0.59
C SER A 23 0.05 26.20 -1.81
N LYS A 24 1.35 25.92 -1.71
CA LYS A 24 2.33 26.07 -2.80
C LYS A 24 2.72 24.74 -3.46
N GLN A 25 1.94 23.67 -3.25
CA GLN A 25 2.26 22.30 -3.66
C GLN A 25 3.60 21.75 -3.13
N GLN A 26 4.16 22.38 -2.11
CA GLN A 26 5.28 21.85 -1.32
C GLN A 26 4.74 20.93 -0.23
N LEU A 27 5.54 19.97 0.22
CA LEU A 27 5.18 19.17 1.39
C LEU A 27 4.96 20.07 2.61
N ARG A 28 3.94 19.73 3.40
CA ARG A 28 3.70 20.37 4.69
C ARG A 28 4.86 20.10 5.64
N LYS A 29 5.13 21.02 6.57
CA LYS A 29 6.25 20.91 7.50
C LYS A 29 6.13 19.67 8.37
N GLU A 30 4.91 19.37 8.79
CA GLU A 30 4.56 18.22 9.62
C GLU A 30 4.88 16.90 8.89
N VAL A 31 4.67 16.85 7.57
CA VAL A 31 5.03 15.68 6.75
C VAL A 31 6.55 15.52 6.69
N ILE A 32 7.29 16.60 6.49
CA ILE A 32 8.75 16.57 6.50
C ILE A 32 9.29 16.08 7.86
N ASP A 33 8.68 16.51 8.96
CA ASP A 33 9.07 16.08 10.30
C ASP A 33 8.81 14.57 10.49
N ILE A 34 7.71 14.02 9.95
CA ILE A 34 7.44 12.58 9.93
C ILE A 34 8.48 11.82 9.09
N LEU A 35 8.84 12.32 7.91
CA LEU A 35 9.86 11.68 7.06
C LEU A 35 11.22 11.62 7.76
N LYS A 36 11.62 12.70 8.44
CA LYS A 36 12.85 12.73 9.25
C LYS A 36 12.78 11.79 10.44
N MET A 37 11.62 11.71 11.10
CA MET A 37 11.41 10.75 12.18
C MET A 37 11.55 9.31 11.67
N ALA A 38 10.95 8.97 10.53
CA ALA A 38 11.07 7.63 9.94
C ALA A 38 12.50 7.26 9.51
N ARG A 39 13.35 8.26 9.23
CA ARG A 39 14.79 8.04 9.04
C ARG A 39 15.50 7.68 10.34
N ASP A 40 15.12 8.32 11.44
CA ASP A 40 15.85 8.23 12.71
C ASP A 40 15.34 7.10 13.63
N TYR A 41 14.14 6.57 13.37
CA TYR A 41 13.48 5.53 14.18
C TYR A 41 13.04 4.35 13.31
N PRO A 42 12.98 3.11 13.86
CA PRO A 42 12.56 1.91 13.15
C PRO A 42 11.04 1.90 12.94
N ILE A 43 10.56 2.82 12.10
CA ILE A 43 9.16 3.01 11.77
C ILE A 43 9.01 2.89 10.26
N VAL A 44 8.13 1.98 9.85
CA VAL A 44 7.74 1.82 8.46
C VAL A 44 6.67 2.86 8.14
N LEU A 45 6.92 3.70 7.13
CA LEU A 45 5.90 4.58 6.60
C LEU A 45 5.01 3.82 5.62
N THR A 46 3.71 4.11 5.66
CA THR A 46 2.74 3.68 4.64
C THR A 46 2.22 4.90 3.89
N SER A 47 2.01 4.78 2.59
CA SER A 47 1.39 5.84 1.78
C SER A 47 -0.06 6.14 2.17
N GLY A 48 -0.75 5.19 2.81
CA GLY A 48 -2.20 5.21 2.93
C GLY A 48 -2.89 5.29 1.56
N LEU A 49 -4.14 5.78 1.56
CA LEU A 49 -4.87 6.11 0.34
C LEU A 49 -4.39 7.47 -0.19
N ALA A 50 -3.46 7.43 -1.14
CA ALA A 50 -2.92 8.61 -1.80
C ALA A 50 -3.23 8.57 -3.29
N SER A 51 -3.47 9.74 -3.89
CA SER A 51 -3.57 9.81 -5.34
C SER A 51 -2.24 9.44 -6.01
N ARG A 52 -2.32 9.06 -7.28
CA ARG A 52 -1.14 8.76 -8.10
C ARG A 52 -0.04 9.82 -7.98
N GLU A 53 -0.41 11.09 -8.12
CA GLU A 53 0.53 12.22 -8.05
C GLU A 53 1.18 12.31 -6.66
N GLU A 54 0.40 12.14 -5.59
CA GLU A 54 0.91 12.20 -4.23
C GLU A 54 1.86 11.03 -3.93
N VAL A 55 1.61 9.83 -4.47
CA VAL A 55 2.53 8.70 -4.35
C VAL A 55 3.90 9.01 -4.96
N TYR A 56 3.95 9.51 -6.20
CA TYR A 56 5.22 9.86 -6.83
C TYR A 56 5.97 10.94 -6.05
N ARG A 57 5.26 11.99 -5.62
CA ARG A 57 5.88 13.05 -4.81
C ARG A 57 6.35 12.57 -3.44
N LEU A 58 5.63 11.62 -2.82
CA LEU A 58 6.05 11.00 -1.57
C LEU A 58 7.31 10.16 -1.77
N ILE A 59 7.42 9.43 -2.88
CA ILE A 59 8.63 8.68 -3.25
C ILE A 59 9.82 9.62 -3.43
N ASP A 60 9.64 10.72 -4.16
CA ASP A 60 10.68 11.75 -4.35
C ASP A 60 11.13 12.34 -2.99
N ALA A 61 10.18 12.58 -2.10
CA ALA A 61 10.49 13.08 -0.76
C ALA A 61 11.20 12.05 0.10
N CYS A 62 10.83 10.76 0.03
CA CYS A 62 11.54 9.69 0.73
C CYS A 62 13.01 9.62 0.30
N ASN A 63 13.28 9.76 -1.01
CA ASN A 63 14.64 9.91 -1.51
C ASN A 63 15.35 11.15 -0.95
N GLN A 64 14.69 12.32 -1.00
CA GLN A 64 15.27 13.57 -0.51
C GLN A 64 15.65 13.51 0.98
N TYR A 65 14.84 12.85 1.79
CA TYR A 65 15.02 12.77 3.24
C TYR A 65 15.66 11.46 3.71
N ASN A 66 16.10 10.59 2.80
CA ASN A 66 16.72 9.29 3.07
C ASN A 66 15.87 8.40 3.98
N VAL A 67 14.58 8.28 3.68
CA VAL A 67 13.68 7.38 4.41
C VAL A 67 14.06 5.91 4.10
N PRO A 68 14.26 5.06 5.13
CA PRO A 68 14.75 3.69 4.95
C PRO A 68 13.69 2.71 4.46
N SER A 69 12.41 3.03 4.69
CA SER A 69 11.31 2.19 4.21
C SER A 69 10.02 2.97 3.94
N LEU A 70 9.39 2.66 2.82
CA LEU A 70 8.02 3.08 2.49
C LEU A 70 7.26 1.88 1.94
N LEU A 71 6.11 1.58 2.52
CA LEU A 71 5.12 0.65 2.00
C LEU A 71 4.07 1.40 1.20
N LEU A 72 4.02 1.16 -0.11
CA LEU A 72 2.89 1.62 -0.93
C LEU A 72 1.67 0.77 -0.59
N SER A 73 0.69 1.37 0.06
CA SER A 73 -0.55 0.70 0.42
C SER A 73 -1.53 0.71 -0.75
N GLN A 74 -2.07 -0.47 -1.07
CA GLN A 74 -3.06 -0.70 -2.13
C GLN A 74 -2.80 0.10 -3.43
N PRO A 75 -1.61 -0.01 -4.05
CA PRO A 75 -1.24 0.83 -5.19
C PRO A 75 -2.13 0.63 -6.42
N SER A 76 -2.83 -0.50 -6.53
CA SER A 76 -3.80 -0.79 -7.59
C SER A 76 -5.21 -0.26 -7.29
N ASN A 77 -5.43 0.40 -6.15
CA ASN A 77 -6.69 1.07 -5.83
C ASN A 77 -7.01 2.13 -6.91
N PRO A 78 -8.28 2.33 -7.33
CA PRO A 78 -8.63 3.30 -8.37
C PRO A 78 -8.13 4.73 -8.16
N LEU A 79 -7.91 5.15 -6.91
CA LEU A 79 -7.33 6.46 -6.59
C LEU A 79 -5.86 6.59 -7.00
N THR A 80 -5.10 5.51 -6.89
CA THR A 80 -3.66 5.43 -7.16
C THR A 80 -3.39 4.86 -8.55
N GLY A 81 -3.99 3.72 -8.88
CA GLY A 81 -4.07 3.13 -10.21
C GLY A 81 -2.72 2.73 -10.81
N LEU A 82 -1.73 2.37 -9.98
CA LEU A 82 -0.44 1.88 -10.45
C LEU A 82 -0.55 0.42 -10.90
N LYS A 83 -0.07 0.15 -12.11
CA LYS A 83 0.00 -1.20 -12.70
C LYS A 83 1.37 -1.84 -12.47
N PHE A 84 1.44 -3.14 -12.75
CA PHE A 84 2.67 -3.93 -12.70
C PHE A 84 3.86 -3.24 -13.35
N THR A 85 3.70 -2.73 -14.58
CA THR A 85 4.83 -2.12 -15.33
C THR A 85 5.44 -0.93 -14.60
N GLU A 86 4.63 -0.18 -13.88
CA GLU A 86 5.04 1.02 -13.15
C GLU A 86 5.62 0.66 -11.80
N LEU A 87 4.99 -0.29 -11.10
CA LEU A 87 5.53 -0.87 -9.87
C LEU A 87 6.90 -1.50 -10.10
N ASN A 88 7.10 -2.18 -11.24
CA ASN A 88 8.37 -2.78 -11.62
C ASN A 88 9.48 -1.75 -11.84
N GLU A 89 9.13 -0.53 -12.26
CA GLU A 89 10.08 0.58 -12.36
C GLU A 89 10.36 1.21 -11.00
N LEU A 90 9.31 1.47 -10.22
CA LEU A 90 9.41 2.08 -8.89
C LEU A 90 10.18 1.21 -7.90
N ILE A 91 10.00 -0.12 -7.96
CA ILE A 91 10.64 -1.06 -7.05
C ILE A 91 12.15 -1.13 -7.24
N LYS A 92 12.74 -0.48 -8.25
CA LYS A 92 14.20 -0.32 -8.33
C LYS A 92 14.78 0.44 -7.12
N ASN A 93 13.95 1.21 -6.43
CA ASN A 93 14.27 1.74 -5.10
C ASN A 93 14.25 0.59 -4.08
N GLU A 94 15.40 0.23 -3.52
CA GLU A 94 15.53 -0.91 -2.60
C GLU A 94 14.78 -0.73 -1.27
N TRP A 95 14.59 0.53 -0.85
CA TRP A 95 13.82 0.92 0.34
C TRP A 95 12.30 0.90 0.11
N LEU A 96 11.84 0.75 -1.13
CA LEU A 96 10.42 0.74 -1.46
C LEU A 96 9.84 -0.68 -1.35
N TRP A 97 8.67 -0.76 -0.72
CA TRP A 97 7.88 -1.97 -0.54
C TRP A 97 6.49 -1.75 -1.12
N VAL A 98 5.86 -2.85 -1.56
CA VAL A 98 4.55 -2.82 -2.18
C VAL A 98 3.61 -3.72 -1.41
N GLU A 99 2.46 -3.20 -1.02
CA GLU A 99 1.34 -4.03 -0.63
C GLU A 99 0.60 -4.49 -1.89
N GLN A 100 0.35 -5.79 -2.01
CA GLN A 100 -0.66 -6.30 -2.94
C GLN A 100 -1.82 -6.85 -2.12
N THR A 101 -2.91 -6.08 -2.04
CA THR A 101 -4.13 -6.55 -1.40
C THR A 101 -4.93 -7.43 -2.37
N ALA A 102 -5.60 -8.46 -1.84
CA ALA A 102 -6.58 -9.21 -2.60
C ALA A 102 -7.89 -8.44 -2.82
N LEU A 103 -8.21 -7.46 -1.98
CA LEU A 103 -9.46 -6.72 -2.08
C LEU A 103 -9.61 -6.02 -3.44
N THR A 104 -8.55 -5.40 -3.96
CA THR A 104 -8.58 -4.74 -5.28
C THR A 104 -8.83 -5.72 -6.42
N PHE A 105 -8.36 -6.96 -6.28
CA PHE A 105 -8.63 -8.02 -7.25
C PHE A 105 -10.06 -8.58 -7.11
N ILE A 106 -10.54 -8.80 -5.88
CA ILE A 106 -11.90 -9.29 -5.60
C ILE A 106 -12.96 -8.29 -6.06
N LEU A 107 -12.69 -6.99 -5.92
CA LEU A 107 -13.57 -5.91 -6.40
C LEU A 107 -13.38 -5.58 -7.88
N GLU A 108 -12.57 -6.35 -8.61
CA GLU A 108 -12.31 -6.18 -10.05
C GLU A 108 -11.69 -4.82 -10.42
N HIS A 109 -11.08 -4.12 -9.45
CA HIS A 109 -10.29 -2.90 -9.72
C HIS A 109 -8.95 -3.22 -10.40
N GLN A 110 -8.49 -4.45 -10.27
CA GLN A 110 -7.27 -4.96 -10.86
C GLN A 110 -7.60 -6.27 -11.59
N ASP A 111 -7.15 -6.41 -12.83
CA ASP A 111 -7.38 -7.63 -13.59
C ASP A 111 -6.42 -8.76 -13.16
N LYS A 112 -6.77 -10.00 -13.53
CA LYS A 112 -5.98 -11.19 -13.17
C LYS A 112 -4.56 -11.13 -13.72
N GLN A 113 -4.34 -10.56 -14.90
CA GLN A 113 -3.02 -10.52 -15.51
C GLN A 113 -2.09 -9.62 -14.71
N ASP A 114 -2.50 -8.39 -14.43
CA ASP A 114 -1.74 -7.42 -13.64
C ASP A 114 -1.47 -7.95 -12.23
N PHE A 115 -2.50 -8.46 -11.56
CA PHE A 115 -2.39 -9.05 -10.21
C PHE A 115 -1.39 -10.21 -10.18
N SER A 116 -1.44 -11.10 -11.18
CA SER A 116 -0.50 -12.22 -11.31
C SER A 116 0.92 -11.73 -11.52
N GLN A 117 1.12 -10.71 -12.36
CA GLN A 117 2.45 -10.18 -12.62
C GLN A 117 3.06 -9.56 -11.36
N VAL A 118 2.28 -8.82 -10.57
CA VAL A 118 2.76 -8.25 -9.29
C VAL A 118 3.17 -9.36 -8.33
N LEU A 119 2.30 -10.34 -8.09
CA LEU A 119 2.59 -11.42 -7.14
C LEU A 119 3.78 -12.28 -7.57
N THR A 120 3.98 -12.51 -8.87
CA THR A 120 5.05 -13.39 -9.35
C THR A 120 6.39 -12.67 -9.47
N HIS A 121 6.43 -11.41 -9.89
CA HIS A 121 7.67 -10.79 -10.37
C HIS A 121 8.19 -9.62 -9.52
N ILE A 122 7.32 -8.91 -8.80
CA ILE A 122 7.77 -7.72 -8.05
C ILE A 122 8.45 -8.17 -6.74
N PRO A 123 9.74 -7.86 -6.51
CA PRO A 123 10.38 -8.14 -5.22
C PRO A 123 9.77 -7.26 -4.13
N ARG A 124 9.90 -7.63 -2.85
CA ARG A 124 9.41 -6.81 -1.71
C ARG A 124 7.89 -6.51 -1.76
N VAL A 125 7.11 -7.52 -2.11
CA VAL A 125 5.65 -7.48 -2.04
C VAL A 125 5.16 -8.15 -0.77
N ILE A 126 4.29 -7.47 -0.03
CA ILE A 126 3.53 -8.03 1.08
C ILE A 126 2.10 -8.27 0.58
N TYR A 127 1.64 -9.51 0.72
CA TYR A 127 0.29 -9.87 0.35
C TYR A 127 -0.66 -9.71 1.54
N SER A 128 -1.72 -8.93 1.36
CA SER A 128 -2.71 -8.65 2.38
C SER A 128 -4.12 -8.97 1.89
N SER A 129 -5.06 -9.10 2.83
CA SER A 129 -6.46 -9.30 2.50
C SER A 129 -7.19 -7.96 2.31
N ASP A 130 -6.85 -6.97 3.13
CA ASP A 130 -7.65 -5.75 3.40
C ASP A 130 -9.13 -6.07 3.68
N LEU A 131 -9.40 -7.24 4.25
CA LEU A 131 -10.75 -7.70 4.58
C LEU A 131 -11.08 -7.35 6.03
N GLY A 132 -12.23 -6.72 6.23
CA GLY A 132 -12.68 -6.25 7.54
C GLY A 132 -14.15 -5.81 7.57
N GLN A 133 -14.90 -6.05 6.50
CA GLN A 133 -16.33 -5.72 6.40
C GLN A 133 -17.17 -7.00 6.55
N THR A 134 -18.35 -6.90 7.15
CA THR A 134 -19.22 -8.05 7.48
C THR A 134 -19.72 -8.85 6.28
N SER A 135 -19.58 -8.32 5.06
CA SER A 135 -19.94 -9.00 3.81
C SER A 135 -18.74 -9.59 3.05
N GLN A 136 -17.55 -9.52 3.63
CA GLN A 136 -16.32 -10.04 3.05
C GLN A 136 -15.96 -11.40 3.64
N MET A 137 -15.02 -12.09 2.99
CA MET A 137 -14.55 -13.39 3.43
C MET A 137 -14.06 -13.34 4.88
N ASP A 138 -14.40 -14.36 5.65
CA ASP A 138 -13.80 -14.57 6.96
C ASP A 138 -12.35 -15.09 6.86
N ILE A 139 -11.67 -15.28 7.99
CA ILE A 139 -10.27 -15.71 8.00
C ILE A 139 -10.08 -17.09 7.32
N PRO A 140 -10.87 -18.15 7.65
CA PRO A 140 -10.82 -19.42 6.93
C PRO A 140 -11.00 -19.30 5.40
N GLU A 141 -12.01 -18.55 4.96
CA GLU A 141 -12.32 -18.34 3.54
C GLU A 141 -11.17 -17.61 2.84
N TRP A 142 -10.60 -16.59 3.49
CA TRP A 142 -9.41 -15.89 3.02
C TRP A 142 -8.25 -16.84 2.81
N LEU A 143 -7.92 -17.67 3.79
CA LEU A 143 -6.82 -18.63 3.68
C LEU A 143 -7.04 -19.65 2.55
N HIS A 144 -8.29 -20.09 2.35
CA HIS A 144 -8.63 -20.96 1.22
C HIS A 144 -8.47 -20.24 -0.12
N PHE A 145 -8.97 -19.00 -0.21
CA PHE A 145 -8.83 -18.15 -1.39
C PHE A 145 -7.37 -17.93 -1.76
N SER A 146 -6.53 -17.52 -0.82
CA SER A 146 -5.10 -17.28 -1.06
C SER A 146 -4.39 -18.54 -1.54
N LYS A 147 -4.64 -19.70 -0.90
CA LYS A 147 -4.06 -20.98 -1.32
C LYS A 147 -4.44 -21.35 -2.75
N ARG A 148 -5.72 -21.19 -3.10
CA ARG A 148 -6.22 -21.45 -4.45
C ARG A 148 -5.55 -20.55 -5.48
N ILE A 149 -5.51 -19.24 -5.23
CA ILE A 149 -4.87 -18.28 -6.13
C ILE A 149 -3.39 -18.58 -6.29
N PHE A 150 -2.64 -18.82 -5.20
CA PHE A 150 -1.22 -19.14 -5.31
C PHE A 150 -0.95 -20.44 -6.07
N HIS A 151 -1.86 -21.41 -5.99
CA HIS A 151 -1.80 -22.63 -6.79
C HIS A 151 -2.11 -22.36 -8.27
N GLU A 152 -3.15 -21.59 -8.58
CA GLU A 152 -3.48 -21.20 -9.97
C GLU A 152 -2.36 -20.42 -10.66
N LEU A 153 -1.59 -19.63 -9.89
CA LEU A 153 -0.45 -18.86 -10.38
C LEU A 153 0.86 -19.65 -10.43
N ASP A 154 0.84 -20.93 -10.03
CA ASP A 154 2.01 -21.81 -9.95
C ASP A 154 3.18 -21.18 -9.17
N LEU A 155 2.88 -20.51 -8.06
CA LEU A 155 3.92 -19.88 -7.24
C LEU A 155 4.77 -20.94 -6.54
N SER A 156 6.09 -20.73 -6.55
CA SER A 156 7.00 -21.55 -5.76
C SER A 156 6.74 -21.40 -4.25
N GLU A 157 7.06 -22.43 -3.45
CA GLU A 157 6.92 -22.36 -1.98
C GLU A 157 7.69 -21.18 -1.38
N LYS A 158 8.89 -20.91 -1.90
CA LYS A 158 9.69 -19.74 -1.51
C LYS A 158 8.92 -18.44 -1.75
N ARG A 159 8.29 -18.29 -2.92
CA ARG A 159 7.54 -17.08 -3.25
C ARG A 159 6.29 -16.93 -2.39
N LYS A 160 5.60 -18.04 -2.09
CA LYS A 160 4.47 -18.03 -1.14
C LYS A 160 4.90 -17.54 0.24
N GLU A 161 6.02 -18.05 0.75
CA GLU A 161 6.59 -17.62 2.03
C GLU A 161 6.99 -16.14 2.04
N GLU A 162 7.63 -15.66 0.97
CA GLU A 162 7.94 -14.23 0.77
C GLU A 162 6.70 -13.37 0.91
N LEU A 163 5.63 -13.71 0.19
CA LEU A 163 4.40 -12.91 0.14
C LEU A 163 3.66 -12.84 1.50
N ILE A 164 3.64 -13.93 2.26
CA ILE A 164 2.82 -14.04 3.48
C ILE A 164 3.59 -13.81 4.79
N LEU A 165 4.93 -13.87 4.76
CA LEU A 165 5.73 -13.86 5.98
C LEU A 165 7.06 -13.13 5.83
N SER A 166 7.99 -13.65 5.02
CA SER A 166 9.38 -13.24 5.14
C SER A 166 9.64 -11.81 4.63
N ASN A 167 8.85 -11.32 3.66
CA ASN A 167 8.91 -9.89 3.27
C ASN A 167 8.40 -8.97 4.39
N ALA A 168 7.34 -9.36 5.09
CA ALA A 168 6.83 -8.56 6.22
C ALA A 168 7.83 -8.53 7.38
N ILE A 169 8.46 -9.66 7.69
CA ILE A 169 9.54 -9.72 8.68
C ILE A 169 10.74 -8.86 8.25
N ALA A 170 11.14 -8.95 6.98
CA ALA A 170 12.24 -8.15 6.46
C ALA A 170 11.96 -6.65 6.55
N LEU A 171 10.75 -6.21 6.20
CA LEU A 171 10.32 -4.81 6.31
C LEU A 171 10.34 -4.32 7.77
N LEU A 172 9.90 -5.14 8.72
CA LEU A 172 9.82 -4.75 10.14
C LEU A 172 11.18 -4.81 10.88
N ASN A 173 12.20 -5.41 10.26
CA ASN A 173 13.56 -5.50 10.80
C ASN A 173 14.53 -4.44 10.22
N LEU A 174 14.01 -3.49 9.44
CA LEU A 174 14.80 -2.37 8.86
C LEU A 174 15.19 -1.30 9.89
#